data_AF-A0A0D6TML1-F1
#
_entry.id   AF-A0A0D6TML1-F1
#
_cell.length_a   1.000
_cell.length_b   1.000
_cell.length_c   1.000
_cell.angle_alpha   90.00
_cell.angle_beta   90.00
_cell.angle_gamma   90.00
#
_symmetry.space_group_name_H-M   'P 1'
#
loop_
_entity.id
_entity.type
_entity.pdbx_description
1 polymer ?
#
loop_
_entity_poly.entity_id
_entity_poly.type
_entity_poly.pdbx_seq_one_letter_code
_entity_poly.pdbx_strand_id
1 'polypeptide(L)'
;MDDLNEKTWYSGDWNTGKDNNTPPYNGIKITAKANYNVPVDESSTQSLTSVDLEIADYTYDINGVSSYVSLSEANTWYTIPIPENTNVSPSEPNSNFTITGIDTTKLGNVELNSNVAGLFVNIEFKYGAENEKREELGFIMKIEETYIEGTDSIIVNGK
;
A
#
# COMPACT_ATOMS: atom_id res chain seq x y z
N MET A 1 6.95 6.65 -18.89
CA MET A 1 5.80 6.87 -17.99
C MET A 1 6.41 6.88 -16.62
N ASP A 2 6.54 8.07 -16.04
CA ASP A 2 7.43 8.29 -14.90
C ASP A 2 6.91 7.64 -13.62
N ASP A 3 7.81 6.98 -12.89
CA ASP A 3 7.62 6.45 -11.52
C ASP A 3 7.41 7.57 -10.47
N LEU A 4 7.27 8.84 -10.88
CA LEU A 4 7.15 10.02 -10.03
C LEU A 4 5.94 9.97 -9.07
N ASN A 5 4.91 9.20 -9.42
CA ASN A 5 3.67 9.10 -8.64
C ASN A 5 3.60 7.85 -7.76
N GLU A 6 4.69 7.08 -7.69
CA GLU A 6 4.76 5.88 -6.87
C GLU A 6 5.46 6.18 -5.53
N LYS A 7 4.82 5.78 -4.43
CA LYS A 7 5.42 5.83 -3.08
C LYS A 7 5.32 4.44 -2.46
N THR A 8 6.40 3.99 -1.84
CA THR A 8 6.44 2.69 -1.15
C THR A 8 6.65 2.89 0.34
N TRP A 9 5.90 2.14 1.13
CA TRP A 9 6.10 1.98 2.57
C TRP A 9 6.37 0.51 2.89
N TYR A 10 7.16 0.28 3.95
CA TYR A 10 7.50 -1.03 4.47
C TYR A 10 7.16 -1.09 5.95
N SER A 11 6.67 -2.24 6.41
CA SER A 11 6.36 -2.48 7.81
C SER A 11 7.60 -2.44 8.71
N GLY A 12 7.40 -2.22 10.02
CA GLY A 12 8.49 -1.97 10.96
C GLY A 12 9.47 -3.15 11.17
N ASP A 13 9.06 -4.35 10.78
CA ASP A 13 9.87 -5.58 10.80
C ASP A 13 10.67 -5.81 9.50
N TRP A 14 10.47 -4.96 8.49
CA TRP A 14 11.15 -5.07 7.21
C TRP A 14 12.66 -5.02 7.38
N ASN A 15 13.34 -6.13 7.10
CA ASN A 15 14.76 -6.25 7.35
C ASN A 15 15.56 -6.15 6.07
N THR A 16 16.26 -5.03 5.88
CA THR A 16 17.17 -4.83 4.74
C THR A 16 18.56 -5.43 4.95
N GLY A 17 18.86 -5.99 6.14
CA GLY A 17 20.21 -6.43 6.51
C GLY A 17 20.31 -7.81 7.17
N LYS A 18 19.21 -8.57 7.29
CA LYS A 18 19.20 -9.95 7.82
C LYS A 18 18.96 -10.97 6.70
N ASP A 19 19.30 -12.21 7.03
CA ASP A 19 18.99 -13.38 6.22
C ASP A 19 17.46 -13.59 6.14
N ASN A 20 16.90 -13.38 4.94
CA ASN A 20 15.49 -13.57 4.62
C ASN A 20 15.25 -14.92 3.89
N ASN A 21 16.04 -15.95 4.19
CA ASN A 21 15.95 -17.25 3.53
C ASN A 21 15.04 -18.26 4.27
N THR A 22 14.46 -17.90 5.42
CA THR A 22 13.52 -18.75 6.17
C THR A 22 12.31 -17.95 6.64
N PRO A 23 11.08 -18.51 6.57
CA PRO A 23 9.90 -17.88 7.14
C PRO A 23 10.00 -17.66 8.66
N PRO A 24 9.31 -16.65 9.22
CA PRO A 24 8.59 -15.61 8.47
C PRO A 24 9.59 -14.72 7.72
N TYR A 25 9.26 -14.39 6.47
CA TYR A 25 10.11 -13.52 5.67
C TYR A 25 9.93 -12.06 6.11
N ASN A 26 10.11 -11.09 5.22
CA ASN A 26 9.71 -9.71 5.49
C ASN A 26 8.20 -9.61 5.73
N GLY A 27 7.76 -8.52 6.37
CA GLY A 27 6.35 -8.25 6.62
C GLY A 27 5.61 -7.73 5.39
N ILE A 28 5.04 -6.54 5.51
CA ILE A 28 4.19 -5.93 4.48
C ILE A 28 4.96 -4.85 3.72
N LYS A 29 4.78 -4.84 2.40
CA LYS A 29 5.11 -3.72 1.51
C LYS A 29 3.82 -3.13 0.97
N ILE A 30 3.65 -1.81 1.07
CA ILE A 30 2.54 -1.10 0.47
C ILE A 30 3.08 -0.13 -0.58
N THR A 31 2.70 -0.35 -1.83
CA THR A 31 2.98 0.56 -2.93
C THR A 31 1.72 1.35 -3.25
N ALA A 32 1.83 2.67 -3.27
CA ALA A 32 0.76 3.57 -3.67
C ALA A 32 1.10 4.26 -4.98
N LYS A 33 0.14 4.28 -5.90
CA LYS A 33 0.19 5.00 -7.15
C LYS A 33 -0.91 6.06 -7.17
N ALA A 34 -0.49 7.33 -7.16
CA ALA A 34 -1.41 8.45 -7.30
C ALA A 34 -1.84 8.62 -8.76
N ASN A 35 -3.15 8.68 -8.99
CA ASN A 35 -3.76 8.96 -10.28
C ASN A 35 -4.29 10.39 -10.29
N TYR A 36 -3.90 11.17 -11.28
CA TYR A 36 -4.35 12.56 -11.46
C TYR A 36 -5.14 12.69 -12.75
N ASN A 37 -6.02 13.68 -12.83
CA ASN A 37 -6.73 13.97 -14.07
C ASN A 37 -5.77 14.48 -15.14
N VAL A 38 -5.97 14.05 -16.39
CA VAL A 38 -5.16 14.55 -17.51
C VAL A 38 -5.54 16.00 -17.79
N PRO A 39 -4.58 16.93 -17.75
CA PRO A 39 -4.87 18.33 -17.98
C PRO A 39 -5.17 18.60 -19.45
N VAL A 40 -5.85 19.71 -19.74
CA VAL A 40 -6.08 20.18 -21.11
C VAL A 40 -4.83 20.86 -21.70
N ASP A 41 -3.91 21.29 -20.84
CA ASP A 41 -2.63 21.94 -21.16
C ASP A 41 -1.52 21.37 -20.24
N GLU A 42 -0.37 21.00 -20.79
CA GLU A 42 0.79 20.43 -20.09
C GLU A 42 1.29 21.32 -18.94
N SER A 43 0.96 22.63 -18.94
CA SER A 43 1.32 23.57 -17.86
C SER A 43 0.27 23.69 -16.75
N SER A 44 -0.84 22.97 -16.83
CA SER A 44 -1.95 23.12 -15.87
C SER A 44 -1.90 22.11 -14.72
N THR A 45 -2.31 22.57 -13.55
CA THR A 45 -2.37 21.77 -12.33
C THR A 45 -3.37 20.64 -12.46
N GLN A 46 -2.87 19.42 -12.32
CA GLN A 46 -3.67 18.20 -12.23
C GLN A 46 -4.13 18.00 -10.79
N SER A 47 -5.35 17.54 -10.59
CA SER A 47 -5.95 17.18 -9.31
C SER A 47 -6.01 15.67 -9.16
N LEU A 48 -5.74 15.19 -7.95
CA LEU A 48 -5.81 13.77 -7.61
C LEU A 48 -7.23 13.24 -7.84
N THR A 49 -7.35 12.09 -8.51
CA THR A 49 -8.61 11.39 -8.77
C THR A 49 -8.76 10.13 -7.92
N SER A 50 -7.67 9.37 -7.76
CA SER A 50 -7.64 8.19 -6.90
C SER A 50 -6.20 7.84 -6.50
N VAL A 51 -6.07 6.93 -5.54
CA VAL A 51 -4.81 6.28 -5.20
C VAL A 51 -5.01 4.78 -5.29
N ASP A 52 -4.27 4.12 -6.18
CA ASP A 52 -4.26 2.66 -6.25
C ASP A 52 -3.17 2.13 -5.31
N LEU A 53 -3.54 1.15 -4.50
CA LEU A 53 -2.65 0.50 -3.55
C LEU A 53 -2.43 -0.96 -3.95
N GLU A 54 -1.17 -1.37 -3.94
CA GLU A 54 -0.76 -2.77 -3.85
C GLU A 54 -0.25 -3.04 -2.43
N ILE A 55 -0.85 -4.03 -1.77
CA ILE A 55 -0.47 -4.51 -0.44
C ILE A 55 0.12 -5.91 -0.62
N ALA A 56 1.45 -6.00 -0.61
CA ALA A 56 2.16 -7.25 -0.74
C ALA A 56 2.59 -7.78 0.64
N ASP A 57 2.11 -8.97 0.98
CA ASP A 57 2.44 -9.68 2.22
C ASP A 57 3.50 -10.75 1.96
N TYR A 58 4.67 -10.61 2.57
CA TYR A 58 5.79 -11.53 2.40
C TYR A 58 5.86 -12.57 3.51
N THR A 59 5.05 -12.50 4.56
CA THR A 59 5.20 -13.28 5.80
C THR A 59 5.47 -14.77 5.55
N TYR A 60 4.70 -15.40 4.65
CA TYR A 60 4.81 -16.83 4.34
C TYR A 60 5.23 -17.15 2.90
N ASP A 61 5.46 -16.13 2.05
CA ASP A 61 5.93 -16.31 0.68
C ASP A 61 7.01 -15.27 0.35
N ILE A 62 8.21 -15.73 0.00
CA ILE A 62 9.34 -14.84 -0.33
C ILE A 62 9.07 -13.97 -1.56
N ASN A 63 8.16 -14.40 -2.45
CA ASN A 63 7.75 -13.62 -3.61
C ASN A 63 6.64 -12.61 -3.29
N GLY A 64 6.03 -12.74 -2.11
CA GLY A 64 4.91 -11.92 -1.67
C GLY A 64 3.58 -12.39 -2.23
N VAL A 65 2.52 -12.09 -1.48
CA VAL A 65 1.13 -12.26 -1.89
C VAL A 65 0.46 -10.89 -1.93
N SER A 66 0.09 -10.44 -3.12
CA SER A 66 -0.45 -9.09 -3.34
C SER A 66 -1.97 -9.02 -3.29
N SER A 67 -2.47 -8.00 -2.61
CA SER A 67 -3.87 -7.54 -2.64
C SER A 67 -3.95 -6.11 -3.17
N TYR A 68 -5.04 -5.75 -3.84
CA TYR A 68 -5.19 -4.44 -4.49
C TYR A 68 -6.44 -3.70 -3.99
N VAL A 69 -6.29 -2.40 -3.73
CA VAL A 69 -7.38 -1.50 -3.30
C VAL A 69 -7.26 -0.18 -4.04
N SER A 70 -8.37 0.40 -4.51
CA SER A 70 -8.39 1.74 -5.10
C SER A 70 -9.14 2.69 -4.16
N LEU A 71 -8.46 3.77 -3.75
CA LEU A 71 -8.99 4.81 -2.88
C LEU A 71 -9.47 5.98 -3.72
N SER A 72 -10.76 6.01 -4.07
CA SER A 72 -11.35 7.08 -4.88
C SER A 72 -12.01 8.20 -4.06
N GLU A 73 -12.22 7.97 -2.76
CA GLU A 73 -12.88 8.92 -1.86
C GLU A 73 -12.03 9.14 -0.60
N ALA A 74 -11.82 10.40 -0.25
CA ALA A 74 -11.12 10.75 0.99
C ALA A 74 -12.01 10.49 2.22
N ASN A 75 -11.37 10.19 3.35
CA ASN A 75 -12.00 9.91 4.65
C ASN A 75 -13.01 8.75 4.62
N THR A 76 -12.76 7.78 3.74
CA THR A 76 -13.55 6.55 3.62
C THR A 76 -12.64 5.34 3.80
N TRP A 77 -13.01 4.44 4.70
CA TRP A 77 -12.31 3.18 4.93
C TRP A 77 -12.70 2.13 3.89
N TYR A 78 -11.69 1.57 3.24
CA TYR A 78 -11.79 0.45 2.31
C TYR A 78 -11.21 -0.80 2.98
N THR A 79 -11.90 -1.92 2.83
CA THR A 79 -11.41 -3.22 3.32
C THR A 79 -10.36 -3.78 2.36
N ILE A 80 -9.27 -4.29 2.91
CA ILE A 80 -8.23 -5.01 2.15
C ILE A 80 -8.78 -6.41 1.81
N PRO A 81 -8.96 -6.77 0.52
CA PRO A 81 -9.48 -8.08 0.15
C PRO A 81 -8.44 -9.19 0.35
N ILE A 82 -8.89 -10.43 0.61
CA ILE A 82 -7.99 -11.59 0.56
C ILE A 82 -7.70 -11.90 -0.92
N PRO A 83 -6.43 -11.97 -1.32
CA PRO A 83 -6.08 -12.37 -2.67
C PRO A 83 -6.37 -13.84 -2.94
N GLU A 84 -6.76 -14.16 -4.17
CA GLU A 84 -6.98 -15.54 -4.59
C GLU A 84 -5.64 -16.26 -4.85
N ASN A 85 -5.58 -17.54 -4.50
CA ASN A 85 -4.52 -18.45 -4.92
C ASN A 85 -4.87 -19.01 -6.31
N THR A 86 -4.21 -18.48 -7.34
CA THR A 86 -4.43 -18.86 -8.74
C THR A 86 -3.73 -20.16 -9.13
N ASN A 87 -2.95 -20.77 -8.23
CA ASN A 87 -2.30 -22.06 -8.46
C ASN A 87 -3.24 -23.26 -8.19
N VAL A 88 -4.42 -23.03 -7.60
CA VAL A 88 -5.45 -24.05 -7.37
C VAL A 88 -6.63 -23.85 -8.32
N SER A 89 -7.33 -24.94 -8.67
CA SER A 89 -8.48 -24.90 -9.58
C SER A 89 -9.67 -25.67 -8.98
N PRO A 90 -10.80 -25.01 -8.67
CA PRO A 90 -11.04 -23.56 -8.81
C PRO A 90 -10.13 -22.71 -7.90
N SER A 91 -10.00 -21.42 -8.20
CA SER A 91 -9.29 -20.47 -7.33
C SER A 91 -9.94 -20.44 -5.94
N GLU A 92 -9.12 -20.35 -4.89
CA GLU A 92 -9.56 -20.26 -3.50
C GLU A 92 -8.80 -19.13 -2.78
N PRO A 93 -9.28 -18.60 -1.64
CA PRO A 93 -8.55 -17.59 -0.88
C PRO A 93 -7.13 -18.05 -0.50
N ASN A 94 -6.14 -17.17 -0.67
CA ASN A 94 -4.75 -17.51 -0.36
C ASN A 94 -4.50 -17.53 1.15
N SER A 95 -4.28 -18.73 1.70
CA SER A 95 -4.02 -18.95 3.12
C SER A 95 -2.69 -18.36 3.61
N ASN A 96 -1.79 -17.96 2.72
CA ASN A 96 -0.52 -17.34 3.07
C ASN A 96 -0.63 -15.82 3.27
N PHE A 97 -1.79 -15.22 2.95
CA PHE A 97 -2.05 -13.81 3.24
C PHE A 97 -2.43 -13.65 4.71
N THR A 98 -1.64 -12.89 5.47
CA THR A 98 -1.67 -12.83 6.94
C THR A 98 -2.30 -11.58 7.51
N ILE A 99 -2.58 -10.59 6.66
CA ILE A 99 -3.31 -9.37 7.06
C ILE A 99 -4.70 -9.77 7.60
N THR A 100 -4.92 -9.43 8.86
CA THR A 100 -6.15 -9.67 9.61
C THR A 100 -6.55 -8.40 10.35
N GLY A 101 -7.84 -8.12 10.49
CA GLY A 101 -8.28 -6.86 11.06
C GLY A 101 -8.05 -6.86 12.55
N ILE A 102 -8.27 -5.69 13.16
CA ILE A 102 -8.19 -5.58 14.62
C ILE A 102 -9.33 -6.33 15.33
N ASP A 103 -10.40 -6.68 14.61
CA ASP A 103 -11.56 -7.45 15.07
C ASP A 103 -11.85 -8.68 14.18
N THR A 104 -12.85 -9.48 14.56
CA THR A 104 -13.19 -10.77 13.90
C THR A 104 -14.02 -10.62 12.62
N THR A 105 -14.34 -9.39 12.21
CA THR A 105 -15.28 -9.12 11.10
C THR A 105 -14.61 -8.51 9.87
N LYS A 106 -13.39 -7.98 10.02
CA LYS A 106 -12.62 -7.34 8.94
C LYS A 106 -11.19 -7.86 8.92
N LEU A 107 -10.52 -7.77 7.78
CA LEU A 107 -9.15 -8.26 7.59
C LEU A 107 -8.10 -7.14 7.67
N GLY A 108 -8.55 -5.90 7.60
CA GLY A 108 -7.68 -4.73 7.60
C GLY A 108 -8.36 -3.64 6.81
N ASN A 109 -8.12 -2.39 7.19
CA ASN A 109 -8.67 -1.24 6.51
C ASN A 109 -7.56 -0.30 6.05
N VAL A 110 -7.85 0.39 4.97
CA VAL A 110 -7.01 1.47 4.46
C VAL A 110 -7.91 2.62 4.01
N GLU A 111 -7.49 3.85 4.27
CA GLU A 111 -8.20 5.05 3.82
C GLU A 111 -7.22 6.10 3.28
N LEU A 112 -7.75 6.98 2.43
CA LEU A 112 -7.09 8.24 2.10
C LEU A 112 -7.62 9.30 3.05
N ASN A 113 -6.91 9.57 4.14
CA ASN A 113 -7.32 10.57 5.14
C ASN A 113 -6.97 11.98 4.66
N SER A 114 -7.95 12.88 4.67
CA SER A 114 -7.76 14.31 4.37
C SER A 114 -7.90 15.14 5.64
N ASN A 115 -6.84 15.86 5.97
CA ASN A 115 -6.82 16.80 7.10
C ASN A 115 -6.02 18.06 6.73
N VAL A 116 -5.89 19.00 7.68
CA VAL A 116 -5.21 20.29 7.46
C VAL A 116 -3.73 20.19 7.07
N ALA A 117 -3.08 19.04 7.28
CA ALA A 117 -1.69 18.78 6.88
C ALA A 117 -1.57 18.16 5.47
N GLY A 118 -2.69 17.76 4.87
CA GLY A 118 -2.80 17.20 3.51
C GLY A 118 -3.51 15.84 3.47
N LEU A 119 -3.26 15.10 2.38
CA LEU A 119 -3.76 13.75 2.15
C LEU A 119 -2.74 12.69 2.57
N PHE A 120 -3.19 11.70 3.35
CA PHE A 120 -2.34 10.62 3.84
C PHE A 120 -3.01 9.26 3.65
N VAL A 121 -2.25 8.25 3.26
CA VAL A 121 -2.71 6.87 3.38
C VAL A 121 -2.61 6.47 4.85
N ASN A 122 -3.74 6.08 5.42
CA ASN A 122 -3.88 5.63 6.79
C ASN A 122 -4.28 4.15 6.78
N ILE A 123 -3.66 3.34 7.63
CA ILE A 123 -3.87 1.89 7.70
C ILE A 123 -4.34 1.46 9.08
N GLU A 124 -5.04 0.33 9.11
CA GLU A 124 -5.45 -0.36 10.33
C GLU A 124 -5.48 -1.88 10.07
N PHE A 125 -4.44 -2.61 10.49
CA PHE A 125 -4.42 -4.07 10.38
C PHE A 125 -3.44 -4.74 11.35
N LYS A 126 -3.56 -6.06 11.47
CA LYS A 126 -2.58 -6.96 12.09
C LYS A 126 -2.02 -7.89 11.02
N TYR A 127 -0.76 -8.26 11.11
CA TYR A 127 -0.10 -9.16 10.15
C TYR A 127 0.97 -9.99 10.84
N GLY A 128 1.56 -10.94 10.11
CA GLY A 128 2.65 -11.77 10.60
C GLY A 128 2.17 -13.15 11.05
N ALA A 129 3.14 -14.00 11.38
CA ALA A 129 2.88 -15.38 11.77
C ALA A 129 2.04 -15.46 13.05
N GLU A 130 1.32 -16.56 13.27
CA GLU A 130 0.37 -16.71 14.39
C GLU A 130 0.98 -16.36 15.77
N ASN A 131 2.24 -16.75 16.00
CA ASN A 131 2.96 -16.48 17.25
C ASN A 131 3.74 -15.15 17.26
N GLU A 132 3.74 -14.42 16.16
CA GLU A 132 4.55 -13.19 15.95
C GLU A 132 3.71 -12.04 15.37
N LYS A 133 2.39 -12.05 15.59
CA LYS A 133 1.49 -11.03 15.06
C LYS A 133 1.89 -9.63 15.51
N ARG A 134 1.90 -8.72 14.55
CA ARG A 134 2.11 -7.28 14.71
C ARG A 134 0.81 -6.55 14.45
N GLU A 135 0.67 -5.36 15.02
CA GLU A 135 -0.42 -4.43 14.75
C GLU A 135 0.19 -3.15 14.19
N GLU A 136 -0.38 -2.63 13.09
CA GLU A 136 0.02 -1.37 12.48
C GLU A 136 -1.21 -0.50 12.33
N LEU A 137 -1.08 0.72 12.83
CA LEU A 137 -2.12 1.73 12.83
C LEU A 137 -1.49 3.09 12.60
N GLY A 138 -1.98 3.81 11.59
CA GLY A 138 -1.64 5.22 11.39
C GLY A 138 -1.25 5.58 9.97
N PHE A 139 -0.79 6.82 9.83
CA PHE A 139 -0.41 7.42 8.55
C PHE A 139 0.95 6.90 8.09
N ILE A 140 0.98 6.27 6.92
CA ILE A 140 2.19 5.63 6.38
C ILE A 140 2.84 6.40 5.23
N MET A 141 2.09 7.23 4.53
CA MET A 141 2.60 8.05 3.44
C MET A 141 1.70 9.25 3.16
N LYS A 142 2.31 10.36 2.71
CA LYS A 142 1.60 11.55 2.22
C LYS A 142 1.43 11.47 0.71
N ILE A 143 0.25 11.79 0.21
CA ILE A 143 -0.07 11.89 -1.23
C ILE A 143 -0.23 13.37 -1.59
N GLU A 144 0.28 13.76 -2.75
CA GLU A 144 0.08 15.13 -3.22
C GLU A 144 -1.33 15.28 -3.76
N GLU A 145 -2.02 16.37 -3.39
CA GLU A 145 -3.39 16.63 -3.87
C GLU A 145 -3.39 17.10 -5.32
N THR A 146 -2.26 17.65 -5.75
CA THR A 146 -2.07 18.22 -7.07
C THR A 146 -0.69 17.88 -7.62
N TYR A 147 -0.62 17.76 -8.94
CA TYR A 147 0.62 17.52 -9.69
C TYR A 147 0.73 18.55 -10.82
N ILE A 148 1.94 19.06 -11.07
CA ILE A 148 2.22 19.94 -12.22
C ILE A 148 3.39 19.32 -12.98
N GLU A 149 3.14 18.99 -14.25
CA GLU A 149 4.15 18.38 -15.12
C GLU A 149 5.32 19.35 -15.36
N GLY A 150 6.55 18.87 -15.15
CA GLY A 150 7.77 19.66 -15.36
C GLY A 150 8.24 20.55 -14.19
N THR A 151 7.49 20.68 -13.09
CA THR A 151 7.95 21.39 -11.87
C THR A 151 8.39 20.47 -10.74
N ASP A 152 7.81 19.27 -10.65
CA ASP A 152 8.22 18.28 -9.66
C ASP A 152 9.55 17.65 -10.10
N SER A 153 10.64 18.16 -9.51
CA SER A 153 11.99 17.72 -9.83
C SER A 153 12.19 16.28 -9.37
N ILE A 154 12.71 15.44 -10.26
CA ILE A 154 13.37 14.18 -9.90
C ILE A 154 14.51 14.55 -8.94
N ILE A 155 14.32 14.39 -7.63
CA ILE A 155 15.44 14.40 -6.71
C ILE A 155 16.15 13.06 -6.89
N VAL A 156 17.03 12.99 -7.89
CA VAL A 156 18.07 11.96 -7.94
C VAL A 156 19.05 12.33 -6.82
N ASN A 157 18.82 11.83 -5.61
CA ASN A 157 19.84 11.84 -4.57
C ASN A 157 20.94 10.85 -4.97
N GLY A 158 21.84 11.29 -5.85
CA GLY A 158 23.05 10.59 -6.23
C GLY A 158 24.27 11.21 -5.56
N LYS A 159 24.65 10.67 -4.40
CA LYS A 159 26.03 10.25 -4.09
C LYS A 159 26.10 9.54 -2.74
#